data_AF-A0A0N8PQP4-F1
#
_entry.id   AF-A0A0N8PQP4-F1
#
_cell.length_a   1.000
_cell.length_b   1.000
_cell.length_c   1.000
_cell.angle_alpha   90.00
_cell.angle_beta   90.00
_cell.angle_gamma   90.00
#
_symmetry.space_group_name_H-M   'P 1'
#
loop_
_entity.id
_entity.type
_entity.pdbx_description
1 polymer ?
#
loop_
_entity_poly.entity_id
_entity_poly.type
_entity_poly.pdbx_seq_one_letter_code
_entity_poly.pdbx_strand_id
1 'polypeptide(L)'
;DAGEVAARMAELALGAPAGLVPDMGGPRIYPMNELMRSYLHATGRRRPAIPLWLPGQGARAIRNGANLAPEHAVGRRSWEEFLAERVPAPGANALSAR
;
A
#
# COMPACT_ATOMS: atom_id res chain seq x y z
N ASP A 1 7.28 -2.38 1.67
CA ASP A 1 8.04 -1.12 1.87
C ASP A 1 8.85 -0.78 0.61
N ALA A 2 9.19 0.50 0.37
CA ALA A 2 9.93 0.88 -0.84
C ALA A 2 11.36 0.29 -0.89
N GLY A 3 12.04 0.19 0.25
CA GLY A 3 13.36 -0.43 0.36
C GLY A 3 13.32 -1.94 0.12
N GLU A 4 12.26 -2.62 0.58
CA GLU A 4 12.07 -4.06 0.31
C GLU A 4 11.87 -4.34 -1.18
N VAL A 5 11.04 -3.54 -1.86
CA VAL A 5 10.84 -3.65 -3.32
C VAL A 5 12.13 -3.34 -4.06
N ALA A 6 12.85 -2.27 -3.67
CA ALA A 6 14.11 -1.90 -4.29
C ALA A 6 15.18 -3.00 -4.14
N ALA A 7 15.27 -3.64 -2.98
CA ALA A 7 16.17 -4.77 -2.75
C ALA A 7 15.82 -5.95 -3.67
N ARG A 8 14.54 -6.31 -3.79
CA ARG A 8 14.09 -7.37 -4.70
C ARG A 8 14.37 -7.03 -6.16
N MET A 9 14.14 -5.79 -6.57
CA MET A 9 14.46 -5.33 -7.92
C MET A 9 15.96 -5.40 -8.21
N ALA A 10 16.82 -4.98 -7.26
CA ALA A 10 18.27 -5.05 -7.42
C ALA A 10 18.75 -6.50 -7.53
N GLU A 11 18.22 -7.41 -6.71
CA GLU A 11 18.51 -8.85 -6.79
C GLU A 11 18.19 -9.41 -8.18
N LEU A 12 16.99 -9.13 -8.70
CA LEU A 12 16.54 -9.58 -10.02
C LEU A 12 17.37 -8.99 -11.16
N ALA A 13 17.73 -7.71 -11.07
CA ALA A 13 18.50 -7.02 -12.10
C ALA A 13 19.96 -7.51 -12.20
N LEU A 14 20.53 -7.96 -11.08
CA LEU A 14 21.92 -8.46 -11.01
C LEU A 14 22.03 -9.97 -11.28
N GLY A 15 20.91 -10.70 -11.29
CA GLY A 15 20.86 -12.12 -11.58
C GLY A 15 20.76 -12.45 -13.09
N ALA A 16 20.61 -13.74 -13.39
CA ALA A 16 20.27 -14.19 -14.73
C ALA A 16 18.84 -13.77 -15.10
N PRO A 17 18.52 -13.55 -16.40
CA PRO A 17 17.17 -13.23 -16.84
C PRO A 17 16.16 -14.28 -16.39
N ALA A 18 15.17 -13.86 -15.59
CA ALA A 18 14.19 -14.75 -14.96
C ALA A 18 12.78 -14.67 -15.58
N GLY A 19 12.57 -13.81 -16.59
CA GLY A 19 11.24 -13.59 -17.17
C GLY A 19 10.27 -12.96 -16.16
N LEU A 20 9.00 -13.38 -16.21
CA LEU A 20 8.01 -13.01 -15.19
C LEU A 20 8.28 -13.79 -13.91
N VAL A 21 8.53 -13.06 -12.82
CA VAL A 21 8.72 -13.62 -11.48
C VAL A 21 7.44 -13.43 -10.65
N PRO A 22 7.26 -14.20 -9.56
CA PRO A 22 6.09 -14.03 -8.69
C PRO A 22 5.94 -12.59 -8.18
N ASP A 23 4.70 -12.13 -8.10
CA ASP A 23 4.35 -10.82 -7.54
C ASP A 23 4.77 -10.71 -6.08
N MET A 24 5.12 -9.50 -5.63
CA MET A 24 5.50 -9.22 -4.25
C MET A 24 4.38 -8.48 -3.52
N GLY A 25 3.85 -9.07 -2.45
CA GLY A 25 2.85 -8.46 -1.57
C GLY A 25 3.42 -8.02 -0.22
N GLY A 26 2.78 -7.03 0.41
CA GLY A 26 3.00 -6.72 1.82
C GLY A 26 2.40 -7.79 2.74
N PRO A 27 2.62 -7.69 4.07
CA PRO A 27 2.25 -8.74 5.03
C PRO A 27 0.74 -8.86 5.26
N ARG A 28 -0.07 -7.92 4.75
CA ARG A 28 -1.52 -7.89 4.90
C ARG A 28 -2.19 -7.30 3.65
N ILE A 29 -3.33 -7.88 3.29
CA ILE A 29 -4.27 -7.34 2.28
C ILE A 29 -5.26 -6.43 3.00
N TYR A 30 -5.51 -5.24 2.43
CA TYR A 30 -6.40 -4.26 3.02
C TYR A 30 -7.58 -3.95 2.07
N PRO A 31 -8.79 -3.78 2.62
CA PRO A 31 -9.85 -3.05 1.95
C PRO A 31 -9.42 -1.60 1.64
N MET A 32 -9.65 -1.14 0.41
CA MET A 32 -9.28 0.23 0.01
C MET A 32 -9.89 1.32 0.90
N ASN A 33 -11.13 1.11 1.36
CA ASN A 33 -11.81 2.06 2.25
C ASN A 33 -11.14 2.18 3.64
N GLU A 34 -10.46 1.14 4.11
CA GLU A 34 -9.69 1.14 5.35
C GLU A 34 -8.38 1.91 5.18
N LEU A 35 -7.65 1.69 4.08
CA LEU A 35 -6.45 2.45 3.73
C LEU A 35 -6.75 3.95 3.62
N MET A 36 -7.82 4.31 2.90
CA MET A 36 -8.23 5.71 2.77
C MET A 36 -8.61 6.33 4.12
N ARG A 37 -9.41 5.63 4.95
CA ARG A 37 -9.84 6.17 6.25
C ARG A 37 -8.67 6.35 7.21
N SER A 38 -7.79 5.35 7.32
CA SER A 38 -6.60 5.43 8.18
C SER A 38 -5.65 6.54 7.73
N TYR A 39 -5.45 6.74 6.42
CA TYR A 39 -4.67 7.87 5.91
C TYR A 39 -5.30 9.23 6.24
N LEU A 40 -6.60 9.40 5.99
CA LEU A 40 -7.31 10.64 6.28
C LEU A 40 -7.27 10.97 7.78
N HIS A 41 -7.44 9.94 8.63
CA HIS A 41 -7.32 10.08 10.07
C HIS A 41 -5.90 10.49 10.49
N ALA A 42 -4.88 9.74 10.04
CA ALA A 42 -3.48 10.04 10.37
C ALA A 42 -3.09 11.46 9.95
N THR A 43 -3.54 11.91 8.77
CA THR A 43 -3.21 13.24 8.24
C THR A 43 -4.14 14.36 8.71
N GLY A 44 -5.11 14.08 9.58
CA GLY A 44 -6.06 15.07 10.09
C GLY A 44 -6.99 15.67 9.04
N ARG A 45 -7.19 15.00 7.90
CA ARG A 45 -8.00 15.51 6.79
C ARG A 45 -9.43 15.00 6.85
N ARG A 46 -10.39 15.91 6.66
CA ARG A 46 -11.82 15.60 6.55
C ARG A 46 -12.24 15.63 5.08
N ARG A 47 -12.28 14.45 4.44
CA ARG A 47 -12.74 14.28 3.05
C ARG A 47 -13.73 13.13 2.95
N PRO A 48 -14.81 13.24 2.16
CA PRO A 48 -15.75 12.15 1.96
C PRO A 48 -15.10 11.00 1.18
N ALA A 49 -15.33 9.76 1.62
CA ALA A 49 -14.95 8.54 0.92
C ALA A 49 -16.22 7.93 0.30
N ILE A 50 -16.53 8.32 -0.94
CA ILE A 50 -17.76 7.93 -1.62
C ILE A 50 -17.52 6.60 -2.35
N PRO A 51 -18.32 5.54 -2.09
CA PRO A 51 -18.21 4.30 -2.84
C PRO A 51 -18.65 4.51 -4.29
N LEU A 52 -17.83 4.05 -5.23
CA LEU A 52 -18.15 4.05 -6.66
C LEU A 52 -18.31 2.61 -7.14
N TRP A 53 -19.42 2.33 -7.81
CA TRP A 53 -19.58 1.06 -8.51
C TRP A 53 -18.92 1.14 -9.88
N LEU A 54 -17.99 0.24 -10.15
CA LEU A 54 -17.33 0.11 -11.44
C LEU A 54 -17.86 -1.12 -12.20
N PRO A 55 -18.42 -0.94 -13.42
CA PRO A 55 -18.82 -2.04 -14.29
C PRO A 55 -17.63 -2.74 -14.95
N GLY A 56 -17.90 -3.89 -15.57
CA GLY A 56 -16.99 -4.53 -16.53
C GLY A 56 -16.03 -5.56 -15.92
N GLN A 57 -15.36 -6.27 -16.84
CA GLN A 57 -14.54 -7.43 -16.50
C GLN A 57 -13.29 -7.07 -15.68
N GLY A 58 -12.65 -5.93 -15.97
CA GLY A 58 -11.52 -5.43 -15.20
C GLY A 58 -11.89 -5.16 -13.74
N ALA A 59 -13.00 -4.44 -13.52
CA ALA A 59 -13.50 -4.19 -12.16
C ALA A 59 -13.85 -5.49 -11.42
N ARG A 60 -14.40 -6.50 -12.12
CA ARG A 60 -14.64 -7.83 -11.55
C ARG A 60 -13.34 -8.55 -11.19
N ALA A 61 -12.32 -8.49 -12.05
CA ALA A 61 -11.02 -9.10 -11.78
C ALA A 61 -10.35 -8.49 -10.56
N ILE A 62 -10.34 -7.16 -10.43
CA ILE A 62 -9.82 -6.44 -9.25
C ILE A 62 -10.61 -6.83 -8.00
N ARG A 63 -11.95 -6.88 -8.04
CA ARG A 63 -12.76 -7.35 -6.91
C ARG A 63 -12.45 -8.79 -6.52
N ASN A 64 -12.05 -9.62 -7.47
CA ASN A 64 -11.62 -11.00 -7.25
C ASN A 64 -10.14 -11.11 -6.85
N GLY A 65 -9.44 -10.00 -6.64
CA GLY A 65 -8.06 -9.98 -6.15
C GLY A 65 -6.98 -10.13 -7.22
N ALA A 66 -7.27 -9.89 -8.51
CA ALA A 66 -6.27 -9.98 -9.58
C ALA A 66 -5.10 -9.00 -9.44
N ASN A 67 -5.20 -8.02 -8.54
CA ASN A 67 -4.14 -7.07 -8.17
C ASN A 67 -3.48 -7.38 -6.82
N LEU A 68 -3.76 -8.53 -6.23
CA LEU A 68 -3.25 -8.97 -4.93
C LEU A 68 -2.27 -10.12 -5.14
N ALA A 69 -1.34 -10.29 -4.19
CA ALA A 69 -0.37 -11.38 -4.16
C ALA A 69 -0.52 -12.22 -2.87
N PRO A 70 -1.69 -12.87 -2.63
CA PRO A 70 -1.95 -13.60 -1.39
C PRO A 70 -0.98 -14.76 -1.15
N GLU A 71 -0.51 -15.39 -2.23
CA GLU A 71 0.43 -16.53 -2.17
C GLU A 71 1.90 -16.09 -2.02
N HIS A 72 2.18 -14.78 -2.01
CA HIS A 72 3.55 -14.24 -1.97
C HIS A 72 3.64 -12.93 -1.16
N ALA A 73 3.13 -12.98 0.07
CA ALA A 73 3.18 -11.89 1.05
C ALA A 73 4.56 -11.82 1.77
N VAL A 74 5.61 -11.46 1.03
CA VAL A 74 7.00 -11.45 1.53
C VAL A 74 7.47 -10.09 2.05
N GLY A 75 6.73 -9.02 1.78
CA GLY A 75 6.97 -7.71 2.39
C GLY A 75 6.70 -7.76 3.88
N ARG A 76 7.52 -7.08 4.69
CA ARG A 76 7.48 -7.22 6.16
C ARG A 76 6.82 -6.05 6.84
N ARG A 77 6.96 -4.84 6.29
CA ARG A 77 6.35 -3.64 6.85
C ARG A 77 4.86 -3.57 6.49
N SER A 78 4.04 -3.38 7.52
CA SER A 78 2.60 -3.14 7.42
C SER A 78 2.27 -1.70 7.01
N TRP A 79 1.00 -1.47 6.66
CA TRP A 79 0.49 -0.13 6.35
C TRP A 79 0.52 0.81 7.57
N GLU A 80 0.20 0.28 8.74
CA GLU A 80 0.12 1.03 9.99
C GLU A 80 1.50 1.52 10.42
N GLU A 81 2.52 0.65 10.35
CA GLU A 81 3.92 1.02 10.59
C GLU A 81 4.40 2.07 9.57
N PHE A 82 4.07 1.88 8.29
CA PHE A 82 4.39 2.84 7.25
C PHE A 82 3.78 4.23 7.52
N LEU A 83 2.52 4.29 7.95
CA LEU A 83 1.85 5.55 8.29
C LEU A 83 2.44 6.19 9.54
N ALA A 84 2.69 5.43 10.60
CA ALA A 84 3.23 5.94 11.85
C ALA A 84 4.61 6.59 11.67
N GLU A 85 5.45 6.05 10.77
CA GLU A 85 6.76 6.63 10.45
C GLU A 85 6.70 7.90 9.61
N ARG A 86 5.65 8.08 8.78
CA ARG A 86 5.61 9.13 7.74
C ARG A 86 4.62 10.25 8.00
N VAL A 87 3.63 10.02 8.84
CA VAL A 87 2.63 11.01 9.16
C VAL A 87 2.89 11.50 10.58
N PRO A 88 3.36 12.77 10.74
CA PRO A 88 3.56 13.35 12.06
C PRO A 88 2.27 13.29 12.87
N ALA A 89 2.40 13.10 14.19
CA ALA A 89 1.25 13.12 15.08
C ALA A 89 0.41 14.40 14.85
N PRO A 90 -0.94 14.30 14.86
CA PRO A 90 -1.80 15.46 14.76
C PRO A 90 -1.39 16.53 15.79
N GLY A 91 -0.95 17.70 15.32
CA GLY A 91 -0.46 18.81 16.15
C GLY A 91 1.05 19.07 16.08
N ALA A 92 1.87 18.12 15.64
CA ALA A 92 3.32 18.33 15.48
C ALA A 92 3.64 19.41 14.42
N ASN A 93 2.89 19.44 13.31
CA ASN A 93 3.03 20.49 12.30
C ASN A 93 2.55 21.89 12.75
N ALA A 94 1.72 21.97 13.79
CA ALA A 94 1.22 23.25 14.30
C ALA A 94 2.23 23.95 15.23
N LEU A 95 3.20 23.20 15.79
CA LEU A 95 4.22 23.71 16.72
C LEU A 95 5.50 24.17 16.01
N SER A 96 5.80 23.68 14.79
CA SER A 96 6.94 24.17 13.99
C SER A 96 6.66 25.45 13.19
N ALA A 97 5.40 25.91 13.16
CA ALA A 97 4.99 27.12 12.44
C ALA A 97 4.81 28.35 13.37
N ARG A 98 5.41 28.33 14.56
CA ARG A 98 5.37 29.43 15.55
C ARG A 98 6.77 29.88 15.91
#